data_AF-A0A0L6WKQ1-F1
#
_entry.id   AF-A0A0L6WKQ1-F1
#
_cell.length_a   1.000
_cell.length_b   1.000
_cell.length_c   1.000
_cell.angle_alpha   90.00
_cell.angle_beta   90.00
_cell.angle_gamma   90.00
#
_symmetry.space_group_name_H-M   'P 1'
#
loop_
_entity.id
_entity.type
_entity.pdbx_description
1 polymer ?
#
loop_
_entity_poly.entity_id
_entity_poly.type
_entity_poly.pdbx_seq_one_letter_code
_entity_poly.pdbx_strand_id
1 'polypeptide(L)'
;MTPNPRPIRSSFMKNWFAIEAIPIYAIIGTVVCGATWYTYRLAMGPSVVWTKSNPTPWNSIEPDQNTKMLTVNQKFERRSVVLQ
;
A
#
# COMPACT_ATOMS: atom_id res chain seq x y z
N MET A 1 13.36 -15.75 56.35
CA MET A 1 13.50 -14.57 55.46
C MET A 1 13.43 -15.07 54.01
N THR A 2 12.30 -14.87 53.33
CA THR A 2 12.13 -15.28 51.93
C THR A 2 12.47 -14.11 51.01
N PRO A 3 13.35 -14.27 50.01
CA PRO A 3 13.67 -13.19 49.08
C PRO A 3 12.45 -12.86 48.19
N ASN A 4 12.02 -11.61 48.23
CA ASN A 4 10.93 -11.09 47.39
C ASN A 4 11.44 -10.91 45.94
N PRO A 5 10.88 -11.58 44.92
CA PRO A 5 11.34 -11.44 43.54
C PRO A 5 10.98 -10.05 43.00
N ARG A 6 11.99 -9.28 42.57
CA ARG A 6 11.78 -7.98 41.92
C ARG A 6 11.19 -8.19 40.52
N PRO A 7 10.17 -7.43 40.09
CA PRO A 7 9.59 -7.61 38.76
C PRO A 7 10.57 -7.16 37.67
N ILE A 8 11.06 -8.12 36.89
CA ILE A 8 11.99 -7.95 35.75
C ILE A 8 11.39 -7.08 34.61
N ARG A 9 10.09 -6.81 34.65
CA ARG A 9 9.31 -6.19 33.56
C ARG A 9 9.57 -4.69 33.34
N SER A 10 10.13 -3.95 34.30
CA SER A 10 10.15 -2.49 34.23
C SER A 10 11.31 -1.89 33.42
N SER A 11 12.37 -2.66 33.15
CA SER A 11 13.53 -2.17 32.38
C SER A 11 13.27 -2.24 30.86
N PHE A 12 12.60 -3.30 30.41
CA PHE A 12 12.31 -3.53 29.00
C PHE A 12 11.36 -2.48 28.38
N MET A 13 10.36 -2.00 29.14
CA MET A 13 9.39 -1.01 28.63
C MET A 13 9.96 0.43 28.53
N LYS A 14 11.04 0.76 29.27
CA LYS A 14 11.63 2.11 29.26
C LYS A 14 12.35 2.42 27.96
N ASN A 15 13.01 1.42 27.37
CA ASN A 15 13.71 1.57 26.08
C ASN A 15 12.74 1.52 24.89
N TRP A 16 11.57 0.86 25.05
CA TRP A 16 10.54 0.77 24.01
C TRP A 16 9.76 2.09 23.84
N PHE A 17 9.55 2.83 24.92
CA PHE A 17 8.89 4.14 24.94
C PHE A 17 9.87 5.32 25.07
N ALA A 18 11.16 5.11 24.77
CA ALA A 18 12.10 6.22 24.69
C ALA A 18 11.64 7.20 23.59
N ILE A 19 11.48 8.47 23.94
CA ILE A 19 11.00 9.52 23.03
C ILE A 19 11.84 9.58 21.73
N GLU A 20 13.14 9.28 21.85
CA GLU A 20 14.11 9.22 20.76
C GLU A 20 13.87 8.06 19.76
N ALA A 21 13.16 7.01 20.16
CA ALA A 21 12.88 5.85 19.30
C ALA A 21 11.59 6.02 18.48
N ILE A 22 10.70 6.94 18.90
CA ILE A 22 9.42 7.21 18.23
C ILE A 22 9.59 7.62 16.76
N PRO A 23 10.53 8.53 16.40
CA PRO A 23 10.74 8.92 15.01
C PRO A 23 11.16 7.74 14.11
N ILE A 24 11.97 6.83 14.64
CA ILE A 24 12.46 5.66 13.91
C ILE A 24 11.29 4.72 13.59
N TYR A 25 10.44 4.43 14.59
CA TYR A 25 9.26 3.58 14.38
C TYR A 25 8.23 4.21 13.43
N ALA A 26 8.06 5.54 13.48
CA ALA A 26 7.16 6.24 12.58
C ALA A 26 7.61 6.07 11.11
N ILE A 27 8.89 6.32 10.82
CA ILE A 27 9.42 6.21 9.44
C ILE A 27 9.33 4.77 8.95
N ILE A 28 9.80 3.81 9.74
CA ILE A 28 9.76 2.38 9.36
C ILE A 28 8.31 1.95 9.14
N GLY A 29 7.40 2.32 10.04
CA GLY A 29 5.97 2.03 9.92
C GLY A 29 5.39 2.60 8.63
N THR A 30 5.66 3.86 8.31
CA THR A 30 5.18 4.50 7.06
C THR A 30 5.76 3.82 5.83
N VAL A 31 7.06 3.49 5.83
CA VAL A 31 7.71 2.83 4.67
C VAL A 31 7.15 1.43 4.45
N VAL A 32 7.03 0.61 5.49
CA VAL A 32 6.51 -0.75 5.36
C VAL A 32 5.04 -0.74 4.96
N CYS A 33 4.22 0.12 5.56
CA CYS A 33 2.82 0.27 5.19
C CYS A 33 2.68 0.76 3.74
N GLY A 34 3.44 1.78 3.34
CA GLY A 34 3.42 2.35 1.99
C GLY A 34 3.87 1.35 0.93
N ALA A 35 4.96 0.62 1.19
CA ALA A 35 5.46 -0.42 0.29
C ALA A 35 4.47 -1.58 0.14
N THR A 36 3.87 -2.03 1.24
CA THR A 36 2.86 -3.08 1.24
C THR A 36 1.63 -2.64 0.44
N TRP A 37 1.11 -1.44 0.72
CA TRP A 37 -0.03 -0.87 -0.01
C TRP A 37 0.24 -0.75 -1.51
N TYR A 38 1.41 -0.22 -1.89
CA TYR A 38 1.74 -0.02 -3.29
C TYR A 38 1.92 -1.35 -4.03
N THR A 39 2.58 -2.32 -3.40
CA THR A 39 2.73 -3.67 -3.96
C THR A 39 1.39 -4.37 -4.12
N TYR A 40 0.50 -4.25 -3.12
CA TYR A 40 -0.87 -4.78 -3.20
C TYR A 40 -1.66 -4.15 -4.35
N ARG A 41 -1.59 -2.82 -4.50
CA ARG A 41 -2.25 -2.11 -5.61
C ARG A 41 -1.75 -2.58 -6.98
N LEU A 42 -0.44 -2.80 -7.13
CA LEU A 42 0.16 -3.33 -8.35
C LEU A 42 -0.25 -4.77 -8.62
N ALA A 43 -0.32 -5.60 -7.57
CA ALA A 43 -0.78 -6.98 -7.69
C ALA A 43 -2.25 -7.05 -8.18
N MET A 44 -3.08 -6.06 -7.85
CA MET A 44 -4.45 -5.91 -8.36
C MET A 44 -4.54 -5.19 -9.71
N GLY A 45 -3.41 -5.02 -10.41
CA GLY A 45 -3.39 -4.45 -11.75
C GLY A 45 -4.07 -5.36 -12.77
N PRO A 46 -4.57 -4.81 -13.89
CA PRO A 46 -5.28 -5.58 -14.90
C PRO A 46 -4.39 -6.49 -15.76
N SER A 47 -3.07 -6.42 -15.57
CA SER A 47 -2.12 -7.37 -16.15
C SER A 47 -2.00 -8.66 -15.34
N VAL A 48 -2.57 -8.73 -14.14
CA VAL A 48 -2.36 -9.85 -13.21
C VAL A 48 -3.68 -10.51 -12.85
N VAL A 49 -3.77 -11.81 -13.08
CA VAL A 49 -4.97 -12.63 -12.82
C VAL A 49 -4.74 -13.45 -11.55
N TRP A 50 -5.38 -13.06 -10.45
CA TRP A 50 -5.30 -13.78 -9.16
C TRP A 50 -6.58 -14.57 -8.83
N THR A 51 -7.72 -14.19 -9.40
CA THR A 51 -9.02 -14.80 -9.10
C THR A 51 -9.64 -15.42 -10.35
N LYS A 52 -10.27 -16.57 -10.17
CA LYS A 52 -11.03 -17.25 -11.24
C LYS A 52 -12.32 -16.50 -11.61
N SER A 53 -12.77 -15.59 -10.74
CA SER A 53 -13.99 -14.80 -10.95
C SER A 53 -13.87 -13.78 -12.10
N ASN A 54 -12.66 -13.26 -12.34
CA ASN A 54 -12.40 -12.31 -13.43
C ASN A 54 -11.14 -12.74 -14.21
N PRO A 55 -11.26 -13.71 -15.14
CA PRO A 55 -10.13 -14.26 -15.88
C PRO A 55 -9.55 -13.30 -16.92
N THR A 56 -10.28 -12.25 -17.30
CA THR A 56 -9.88 -11.28 -18.33
C THR A 56 -9.99 -9.83 -17.82
N PRO A 57 -9.16 -9.44 -16.85
CA PRO A 57 -9.23 -8.12 -16.21
C PRO A 57 -8.92 -6.94 -17.14
N TRP A 58 -8.33 -7.18 -18.31
CA TRP A 58 -8.14 -6.18 -19.35
C TRP A 58 -9.43 -5.77 -20.08
N ASN A 59 -10.50 -6.58 -19.99
CA ASN A 59 -11.75 -6.30 -20.71
C ASN A 59 -12.59 -5.19 -20.03
N SER A 60 -12.25 -4.77 -18.81
CA SER A 60 -12.94 -3.69 -18.10
C SER A 60 -12.31 -2.32 -18.30
N ILE A 61 -11.31 -2.19 -19.17
CA ILE A 61 -10.57 -0.95 -19.40
C ILE A 61 -10.97 -0.43 -20.76
N GLU A 62 -11.55 0.76 -20.80
CA GLU A 62 -11.88 1.42 -22.06
C GLU A 62 -10.58 1.93 -22.71
N PRO A 63 -10.46 1.90 -24.06
CA PRO A 63 -9.26 2.37 -24.76
C PRO A 63 -8.88 3.84 -24.49
N ASP A 64 -9.83 4.64 -24.00
CA ASP A 64 -9.68 6.04 -23.63
C ASP A 64 -9.39 6.27 -22.14
N GLN A 65 -9.28 5.20 -21.34
CA GLN A 65 -8.96 5.26 -19.91
C GLN A 65 -7.48 5.02 -19.64
N ASN A 66 -6.84 5.88 -18.84
CA ASN A 66 -5.48 5.64 -18.38
C ASN A 66 -5.44 4.68 -17.20
N THR A 67 -4.70 3.60 -17.35
CA THR A 67 -4.47 2.64 -16.25
C THR A 67 -3.33 3.05 -15.31
N LYS A 68 -2.57 4.11 -15.62
CA LYS A 68 -1.43 4.56 -14.80
C LYS A 68 -1.93 5.48 -13.68
N MET A 69 -1.28 5.39 -12.53
CA MET A 69 -1.64 6.18 -11.35
C MET A 69 -1.42 7.69 -11.54
N LEU A 70 -0.45 8.08 -12.38
CA LEU A 70 -0.17 9.46 -12.70
C LEU A 70 0.34 9.56 -14.14
N THR A 71 -0.22 10.48 -14.89
CA THR A 71 0.30 10.89 -16.18
C THR A 71 0.11 12.40 -16.32
N VAL A 72 1.19 13.11 -16.61
CA VAL A 72 1.22 14.60 -16.58
C VAL A 72 0.66 15.23 -17.86
N ASN A 73 0.66 14.49 -18.98
CA ASN A 73 0.19 14.97 -20.29
C ASN A 73 -0.86 14.01 -20.89
N GLN A 74 -1.99 13.83 -20.20
CA GLN A 74 -3.07 12.94 -20.67
C GLN A 74 -3.78 13.54 -21.90
N LYS A 75 -3.63 12.94 -23.08
CA LYS A 75 -4.46 13.22 -24.26
C LYS A 75 -5.24 11.95 -24.61
N PHE A 76 -6.50 11.87 -24.19
CA PHE A 76 -7.43 10.83 -24.66
C PHE A 76 -8.54 11.50 -25.45
N GLU A 77 -8.54 11.32 -26.77
CA GLU A 77 -9.63 11.80 -27.61
C GLU A 77 -10.76 10.79 -27.61
N ARG A 78 -11.90 11.12 -26.98
CA ARG A 78 -13.18 10.48 -27.27
C ARG A 78 -13.65 10.97 -28.64
N ARG A 79 -13.29 10.27 -29.72
CA ARG A 79 -13.90 10.51 -31.03
C ARG A 79 -15.27 9.85 -31.07
N SER A 80 -16.27 10.49 -30.46
CA SER A 80 -17.67 10.17 -30.78
C SER A 80 -17.89 10.57 -32.23
N VAL A 81 -17.86 9.58 -33.12
CA VAL A 81 -18.31 9.74 -34.50
C VAL A 81 -19.80 10.07 -34.44
N VAL A 82 -20.11 11.37 -34.42
CA VAL A 82 -21.43 11.87 -34.79
C VAL A 82 -21.56 11.54 -36.27
N LEU A 83 -22.42 10.56 -36.55
CA LEU A 83 -22.83 10.19 -37.90
C LEU A 83 -23.32 11.44 -38.63
N GLN A 84 -22.66 11.77 -39.73
CA GLN A 84 -23.19 12.62 -40.80
C GLN A 84 -23.48 11.73 -42.00
#